data_AF-A0A7Y4ULA2-F1
#
_entry.id   AF-A0A7Y4ULA2-F1
#
_cell.length_a   1.000
_cell.length_b   1.000
_cell.length_c   1.000
_cell.angle_alpha   90.00
_cell.angle_beta   90.00
_cell.angle_gamma   90.00
#
_symmetry.space_group_name_H-M   'P 1'
#
loop_
_entity.id
_entity.type
_entity.pdbx_description
1 polymer ?
#
loop_
_entity_poly.entity_id
_entity_poly.type
_entity_poly.pdbx_seq_one_letter_code
_entity_poly.pdbx_strand_id
1 'polypeptide(L)' 'MQAALERVGITTVSVTLLREITAVIKPPRALFVPFPLGFPLGAPHDAAIQHRVIAAALDLLTRNDVPFISAYEQPNLS' A
#
# COMPACT_ATOMS: atom_id res chain seq x y z
N MET A 1 8.48 12.09 5.37
CA MET A 1 7.99 11.56 6.65
C MET A 1 8.42 10.10 6.86
N GLN A 2 7.98 9.15 6.02
CA GLN A 2 8.27 7.71 6.21
C GLN A 2 9.75 7.37 6.45
N ALA A 3 10.68 7.91 5.65
CA ALA A 3 12.10 7.65 5.84
C ALA A 3 12.65 8.07 7.22
N ALA A 4 12.05 9.08 7.86
CA ALA A 4 12.43 9.47 9.22
C ALA A 4 11.92 8.46 10.26
N LEU A 5 10.72 7.90 10.07
CA LEU A 5 10.14 6.87 10.93
C LEU A 5 10.92 5.55 10.82
N GLU A 6 11.30 5.13 9.61
CA GLU A 6 12.12 3.92 9.40
C GLU A 6 13.49 4.02 10.10
N ARG A 7 14.12 5.20 10.09
CA ARG A 7 15.42 5.44 10.75
C ARG A 7 15.37 5.26 12.27
N VAL A 8 14.19 5.38 12.88
CA VAL A 8 13.99 5.15 14.32
C VAL A 8 13.36 3.78 14.62
N GLY A 9 13.34 2.88 13.63
CA GLY A 9 12.88 1.50 13.80
C GLY A 9 11.37 1.29 13.65
N ILE A 10 10.63 2.28 13.13
CA ILE A 10 9.21 2.13 12.84
C ILE A 10 9.04 1.84 11.35
N THR A 11 8.74 0.57 11.01
CA THR A 11 8.49 0.15 9.63
C THR A 11 7.19 0.75 9.11
N THR A 12 7.20 1.20 7.86
CA THR A 12 6.10 1.93 7.23
C THR A 12 5.73 1.37 5.87
N VAL A 13 4.47 1.56 5.49
CA VAL A 13 3.93 1.28 4.16
C VAL A 13 2.93 2.36 3.78
N SER A 14 2.79 2.66 2.49
CA SER A 14 1.75 3.54 1.96
C SER A 14 0.78 2.78 1.05
N VAL A 15 -0.51 3.06 1.15
CA VAL A 15 -1.47 2.72 0.09
C VAL A 15 -1.53 3.90 -0.88
N THR A 16 -1.38 3.64 -2.17
CA THR A 16 -1.28 4.69 -3.20
C THR A 16 -2.21 4.44 -4.38
N LEU A 17 -2.71 5.54 -4.95
CA LEU A 17 -3.64 5.58 -6.08
C LEU A 17 -2.94 5.99 -7.40
N LEU A 18 -1.73 6.55 -7.33
CA LEU A 18 -1.02 7.10 -8.48
C LEU A 18 0.36 6.43 -8.59
N ARG A 19 0.47 5.41 -9.44
CA ARG A 19 1.66 4.57 -9.54
C ARG A 19 2.88 5.35 -10.02
N GLU A 20 2.70 6.21 -11.01
CA GLU A 20 3.76 7.00 -11.64
C GLU A 20 4.36 7.99 -10.62
N ILE A 21 3.52 8.68 -9.88
CA ILE A 21 3.94 9.61 -8.82
C ILE A 21 4.65 8.86 -7.70
N THR A 22 4.14 7.68 -7.33
CA THR A 22 4.78 6.83 -6.30
C THR A 22 6.18 6.38 -6.72
N ALA A 23 6.37 6.03 -7.99
CA ALA A 23 7.67 5.63 -8.54
C ALA A 23 8.69 6.79 -8.52
N VAL A 24 8.24 8.04 -8.59
CA VAL A 24 9.10 9.22 -8.42
C VAL A 24 9.44 9.46 -6.95
N ILE A 25 8.46 9.37 -6.04
CA ILE A 25 8.64 9.62 -4.60
C ILE A 25 9.49 8.52 -3.94
N LYS A 26 9.38 7.28 -4.41
CA LYS A 26 10.11 6.10 -3.89
C LYS A 26 9.98 5.94 -2.37
N PRO A 27 8.75 5.81 -1.82
CA PRO A 27 8.58 5.47 -0.41
C PRO A 27 9.21 4.09 -0.12
N PRO A 28 9.52 3.78 1.16
CA PRO A 28 10.11 2.48 1.49
C PRO A 28 9.30 1.32 0.95
N ARG A 29 7.99 1.31 1.19
CA ARG A 29 7.05 0.29 0.73
C ARG A 29 5.75 0.96 0.29
N ALA A 30 5.18 0.54 -0.82
CA ALA A 30 3.85 0.98 -1.23
C ALA A 30 3.03 -0.15 -1.87
N LEU A 31 1.74 -0.16 -1.55
CA LEU A 31 0.72 -0.94 -2.23
C LEU A 31 -0.06 -0.02 -3.18
N PHE A 32 0.09 -0.24 -4.49
CA PHE A 32 -0.70 0.42 -5.51
C PHE A 32 -2.06 -0.29 -5.65
N VAL A 33 -3.15 0.46 -5.50
CA VAL A 33 -4.51 -0.07 -5.61
C VAL A 33 -5.22 0.49 -6.84
N PRO A 34 -6.08 -0.30 -7.53
CA PRO A 34 -6.72 0.11 -8.78
C PRO A 34 -8.02 0.91 -8.57
N PHE A 35 -8.17 1.61 -7.44
CA PHE A 35 -9.41 2.32 -7.10
C PHE A 35 -9.42 3.76 -7.60
N PRO A 36 -10.60 4.40 -7.71
CA PRO A 36 -10.70 5.81 -8.05
C PRO A 36 -9.99 6.71 -7.04
N LEU A 37 -9.52 7.88 -7.50
CA LEU A 37 -8.89 8.86 -6.64
C LEU A 37 -9.83 9.25 -5.49
N GLY A 38 -9.31 9.27 -4.24
CA GLY A 38 -10.10 9.52 -3.03
C GLY A 38 -10.66 8.25 -2.36
N PHE A 39 -10.54 7.08 -2.98
CA PHE A 39 -11.04 5.80 -2.45
C PHE A 39 -9.93 4.76 -2.29
N PRO A 40 -8.85 5.04 -1.51
CA PRO A 40 -7.69 4.15 -1.41
C PRO A 40 -8.01 2.76 -0.83
N LEU A 41 -9.14 2.60 -0.15
CA LEU A 41 -9.59 1.33 0.41
C LEU A 41 -10.82 0.75 -0.33
N GLY A 42 -11.16 1.28 -1.50
CA GLY A 42 -12.32 0.85 -2.29
C GLY A 42 -13.62 1.55 -1.89
N ALA A 43 -14.75 0.91 -2.17
CA ALA A 43 -16.08 1.47 -1.95
C ALA A 43 -16.36 1.72 -0.46
N PRO A 44 -17.15 2.76 -0.12
CA PRO A 44 -17.62 2.95 1.24
C PRO A 44 -18.45 1.75 1.69
N HIS A 45 -18.35 1.42 2.98
CA HIS A 45 -19.08 0.31 3.63
C HIS A 45 -18.77 -1.11 3.11
N ASP A 46 -17.81 -1.29 2.20
CA ASP A 46 -17.28 -2.62 1.85
C ASP A 46 -16.14 -3.02 2.79
N ALA A 47 -16.50 -3.45 4.00
CA ALA A 47 -15.53 -3.84 5.02
C ALA A 47 -14.62 -5.00 4.55
N ALA A 48 -15.13 -5.89 3.69
CA ALA A 48 -14.37 -7.03 3.19
C ALA A 48 -13.21 -6.58 2.30
N ILE A 49 -13.46 -5.70 1.33
CA ILE A 49 -12.41 -5.13 0.48
C ILE A 49 -11.45 -4.27 1.30
N GLN A 50 -11.98 -3.41 2.18
CA GLN A 50 -11.15 -2.53 3.02
C GLN A 50 -10.15 -3.33 3.87
N HIS A 51 -10.61 -4.38 4.54
CA HIS A 51 -9.74 -5.24 5.34
C HIS A 51 -8.71 -5.98 4.49
N ARG A 52 -9.07 -6.46 3.30
CA ARG A 52 -8.11 -7.12 2.38
C ARG A 52 -7.02 -6.17 1.90
N VAL A 53 -7.36 -4.92 1.58
CA VAL A 53 -6.39 -3.91 1.16
C VAL A 53 -5.42 -3.58 2.30
N ILE A 54 -5.96 -3.39 3.51
CA ILE A 54 -5.15 -3.13 4.71
C ILE A 54 -4.21 -4.31 4.97
N ALA A 55 -4.71 -5.55 4.95
CA ALA A 55 -3.90 -6.74 5.14
C ALA A 55 -2.77 -6.83 4.11
N ALA A 56 -3.07 -6.69 2.82
CA ALA A 56 -2.07 -6.71 1.75
C ALA A 56 -1.01 -5.61 1.90
N ALA A 57 -1.38 -4.43 2.41
CA ALA A 57 -0.42 -3.37 2.69
C ALA A 57 0.48 -3.72 3.88
N LEU A 58 -0.11 -4.25 4.97
CA LEU A 58 0.64 -4.66 6.16
C LEU A 58 1.59 -5.83 5.88
N ASP A 59 1.24 -6.75 4.99
CA ASP A 59 2.13 -7.85 4.57
C ASP A 59 3.46 -7.33 3.99
N LEU A 60 3.44 -6.17 3.34
CA LEU A 60 4.66 -5.54 2.80
C LEU A 60 5.64 -5.11 3.90
N LEU A 61 5.20 -4.90 5.14
CA LEU A 61 6.10 -4.52 6.25
C LEU A 61 7.20 -5.54 6.50
N THR A 62 7.02 -6.79 6.06
CA THR A 62 8.03 -7.86 6.17
C THR A 62 9.17 -7.73 5.14
N ARG A 63 9.00 -6.90 4.11
CA ARG A 63 10.01 -6.69 3.05
C ARG A 63 11.15 -5.81 3.54
N ASN A 64 12.38 -6.12 3.17
CA ASN A 64 13.56 -5.32 3.52
C ASN A 64 14.29 -4.74 2.29
N ASP A 65 13.89 -5.16 1.09
CA ASP A 65 14.40 -4.72 -0.20
C ASP A 65 13.65 -3.45 -0.69
N VAL A 66 13.84 -2.36 0.04
CA VAL A 66 13.19 -1.07 -0.22
C VAL A 66 14.06 -0.16 -1.11
N PRO A 67 13.48 0.69 -1.99
CA PRO A 67 12.06 0.95 -2.18
C PRO A 67 11.34 -0.17 -2.94
N PHE A 68 10.16 -0.57 -2.47
CA PHE A 68 9.34 -1.61 -3.09
C PHE A 68 7.92 -1.14 -3.36
N ILE A 69 7.40 -1.40 -4.57
CA ILE A 69 6.01 -1.09 -4.95
C ILE A 69 5.35 -2.38 -5.46
N SER A 70 4.29 -2.83 -4.78
CA SER A 70 3.45 -3.93 -5.23
C SER A 70 2.13 -3.43 -5.79
N ALA A 71 1.60 -4.09 -6.82
CA ALA A 71 0.18 -3.95 -7.15
C ALA A 71 -0.67 -4.75 -6.15
N TYR A 72 -1.87 -4.25 -5.84
CA TYR A 72 -2.88 -5.00 -5.12
C TYR A 72 -3.56 -5.98 -6.07
N GLU A 73 -3.45 -7.27 -5.75
CA GLU A 73 -4.15 -8.35 -6.45
C GLU A 73 -5.38 -8.73 -5.63
N GLN A 74 -6.56 -8.64 -6.23
CA GLN A 74 -7.75 -9.17 -5.59
C GLN A 74 -7.67 -10.70 -5.60
N PRO A 75 -7.82 -11.37 -4.44
CA PRO A 75 -7.95 -12.82 -4.43
C PRO A 75 -9.16 -13.19 -5.29
N ASN A 76 -8.95 -14.00 -6.33
CA ASN A 76 -10.03 -14.50 -7.17
C ASN A 76 -11.10 -15.12 -6.27
N LEU A 77 -12.29 -14.53 -6.26
CA LEU A 77 -13.45 -15.12 -5.62
C LEU A 77 -13.76 -16.42 -6.37
N SER A 78 -13.53 -17.56 -5.71
CA SER A 78 -14.00 -18.87 -6.17
C SER A 78 -15.34 -19.16 -5.51
#